data_AF-A0A7R9SC81-F1
#
_entry.id   AF-A0A7R9SC81-F1
#
_cell.length_a   1.000
_cell.length_b   1.000
_cell.length_c   1.000
_cell.angle_alpha   90.00
_cell.angle_beta   90.00
_cell.angle_gamma   90.00
#
_symmetry.space_group_name_H-M   'P 1'
#
loop_
_entity.id
_entity.type
_entity.pdbx_description
1 polymer ?
#
loop_
_entity_poly.entity_id
_entity_poly.type
_entity_poly.pdbx_seq_one_letter_code
_entity_poly.pdbx_strand_id
1 'polypeptide(L)'
;PVRFQYKNFEDMVVSVAGWGRTESLPNPKVLMATTITTVSLENCKLYFDILNDPNAKVTNNSICSFDPVKDTCNGDSGGPMTYYDPDTSRSYQIGITSW
;
A
#
# COMPACT_ATOMS: atom_id res chain seq x y z
N PRO A 1 -10.75 22.79 -0.58
CA PRO A 1 -9.49 22.85 0.20
C PRO A 1 -8.78 21.49 0.16
N VAL A 2 -7.49 21.46 -0.23
CA VAL A 2 -6.70 20.24 -0.44
C VAL A 2 -6.27 19.67 0.92
N ARG A 3 -7.15 18.86 1.54
CA ARG A 3 -7.03 18.38 2.94
C ARG A 3 -5.74 17.62 3.26
N PHE A 4 -5.11 17.01 2.25
CA PHE A 4 -3.92 16.16 2.41
C PHE A 4 -2.73 16.60 1.57
N GLN A 5 -2.69 17.86 1.11
CA GLN A 5 -1.63 18.35 0.21
C GLN A 5 -0.21 18.16 0.77
N TYR A 6 -0.06 18.23 2.09
CA TYR A 6 1.23 18.16 2.80
C TYR A 6 1.33 16.95 3.72
N LYS A 7 0.41 15.98 3.59
CA LYS A 7 0.42 14.76 4.42
C LYS A 7 1.17 13.66 3.66
N ASN A 8 2.22 13.12 4.27
CA ASN A 8 3.05 12.05 3.70
C ASN A 8 2.53 10.63 4.00
N PHE A 9 1.53 10.52 4.88
CA PHE A 9 0.92 9.25 5.29
C PHE A 9 1.92 8.22 5.83
N GLU A 10 3.04 8.63 6.39
CA GLU A 10 4.01 7.70 7.00
C GLU A 10 3.47 7.12 8.31
N ASP A 11 3.81 5.86 8.59
CA ASP A 11 3.42 5.12 9.79
C ASP A 11 1.90 5.08 10.05
N MET A 12 1.11 5.11 8.97
CA MET A 12 -0.35 5.10 9.00
C MET A 12 -0.89 3.72 8.67
N VAL A 13 -1.93 3.30 9.39
CA VAL A 13 -2.72 2.12 9.02
C VAL A 13 -3.59 2.47 7.81
N VAL A 14 -3.46 1.67 6.76
CA VAL A 14 -4.18 1.82 5.49
C VAL A 14 -4.85 0.51 5.12
N SER A 15 -5.93 0.59 4.35
CA SER A 15 -6.63 -0.59 3.82
C SER A 15 -6.32 -0.77 2.34
N VAL A 16 -6.01 -2.00 1.97
CA VAL A 16 -5.88 -2.44 0.57
C VAL A 16 -6.94 -3.49 0.28
N ALA A 17 -7.43 -3.54 -0.96
CA ALA A 17 -8.45 -4.49 -1.36
C ALA A 17 -8.23 -4.94 -2.80
N GLY A 18 -8.52 -6.22 -3.07
CA GLY A 18 -8.35 -6.80 -4.40
C GLY A 18 -8.79 -8.27 -4.49
N TRP A 19 -8.61 -8.82 -5.69
CA TRP A 19 -8.88 -10.23 -6.02
C TRP A 19 -7.59 -10.98 -6.36
N GLY A 20 -6.44 -10.41 -5.99
CA GLY A 20 -5.14 -11.01 -6.15
C GLY A 20 -4.98 -12.30 -5.36
N ARG A 21 -3.84 -12.94 -5.60
CA ARG A 21 -3.51 -14.23 -5.01
C ARG A 21 -3.45 -14.11 -3.48
N THR A 22 -4.06 -15.08 -2.78
CA THR A 22 -3.88 -15.29 -1.34
C THR A 22 -2.98 -16.51 -1.09
N GLU A 23 -2.64 -16.80 0.16
CA GLU A 23 -1.93 -18.04 0.54
C GLU A 23 -2.67 -19.31 0.08
N SER A 24 -4.00 -19.21 -0.05
CA SER A 24 -4.85 -20.27 -0.59
C SER A 24 -5.03 -20.10 -2.10
N LEU A 25 -4.95 -21.20 -2.83
CA LEU A 25 -5.32 -21.31 -4.25
C LEU A 25 -6.64 -22.09 -4.38
N PRO A 26 -7.49 -21.77 -5.38
CA PRO A 26 -7.33 -20.75 -6.41
C PRO A 26 -7.56 -19.32 -5.90
N ASN A 27 -7.34 -18.30 -6.75
CA ASN A 27 -7.64 -16.90 -6.42
C ASN A 27 -9.08 -16.73 -5.91
N PRO A 28 -9.31 -15.78 -4.99
CA PRO A 28 -10.60 -15.61 -4.34
C PRO A 28 -11.66 -15.15 -5.36
N LYS A 29 -12.85 -15.75 -5.27
CA LYS A 29 -14.02 -15.34 -6.07
C LYS A 29 -14.76 -14.13 -5.47
N VAL A 30 -14.40 -13.76 -4.25
CA VAL A 30 -14.94 -12.61 -3.51
C VAL A 30 -13.82 -11.60 -3.28
N LEU A 31 -14.18 -10.33 -3.14
CA LEU A 31 -13.21 -9.28 -2.85
C LEU A 31 -12.57 -9.54 -1.50
N MET A 32 -11.24 -9.52 -1.44
CA MET A 32 -10.48 -9.59 -0.21
C MET A 32 -10.00 -8.19 0.18
N ALA A 33 -9.83 -7.96 1.48
CA ALA A 33 -9.28 -6.73 2.00
C ALA A 33 -8.45 -7.01 3.26
N THR A 34 -7.41 -6.20 3.46
CA THR A 34 -6.61 -6.23 4.68
C THR A 34 -6.14 -4.83 5.03
N THR A 35 -5.69 -4.67 6.26
CA THR A 35 -4.99 -3.46 6.72
C THR A 35 -3.50 -3.74 6.82
N ILE A 36 -2.71 -2.80 6.32
CA ILE A 36 -1.24 -2.79 6.39
C ILE A 36 -0.78 -1.42 6.87
N THR A 37 0.48 -1.29 7.25
CA THR A 37 1.06 -0.03 7.72
C THR A 37 1.99 0.54 6.67
N THR A 38 1.84 1.82 6.36
CA THR A 38 2.80 2.54 5.52
C THR A 38 4.13 2.73 6.24
N VAL A 39 5.22 2.81 5.48
CA VAL A 39 6.57 3.08 6.02
C VAL A 39 7.12 4.36 5.42
N SER A 40 8.11 4.96 6.09
CA SER A 40 8.76 6.16 5.56
C SER A 40 9.38 5.90 4.18
N LEU A 41 9.30 6.91 3.32
CA LEU A 41 9.84 6.80 1.96
C LEU A 41 11.36 6.57 1.98
N GLU A 42 12.04 7.15 2.96
CA GLU A 42 13.48 6.99 3.17
C GLU A 42 13.85 5.54 3.49
N ASN A 43 13.17 4.92 4.45
CA ASN A 43 13.41 3.52 4.80
C ASN A 43 13.10 2.59 3.63
N CYS A 44 12.04 2.87 2.87
CA CYS A 44 11.68 2.10 1.69
C CYS A 44 12.78 2.15 0.61
N LYS A 45 13.30 3.35 0.30
CA LYS A 45 14.42 3.51 -0.64
C LYS A 45 15.66 2.76 -0.15
N LEU A 46 16.04 2.97 1.10
CA LEU A 46 17.20 2.31 1.70
C LEU A 46 17.09 0.78 1.63
N TYR A 47 15.91 0.23 1.89
CA TYR A 47 15.68 -1.21 1.80
C TYR A 47 15.97 -1.76 0.41
N PHE A 48 15.41 -1.15 -0.64
CA PHE A 48 15.65 -1.60 -2.02
C PHE A 48 17.07 -1.31 -2.52
N ASP A 49 17.69 -0.22 -2.06
CA ASP A 49 19.11 0.06 -2.32
C ASP A 49 20.00 -1.03 -1.71
N ILE A 50 19.72 -1.47 -0.47
CA ILE A 50 20.46 -2.58 0.18
C ILE A 50 20.26 -3.90 -0.56
N LEU A 51 19.05 -4.18 -1.05
CA LEU A 51 18.76 -5.38 -1.83
C LEU A 51 19.41 -5.37 -3.23
N ASN A 52 19.90 -4.22 -3.70
CA ASN A 52 20.41 -4.02 -5.06
C ASN A 52 19.41 -4.49 -6.13
N ASP A 53 18.10 -4.30 -5.93
CA ASP A 53 17.09 -4.70 -6.90
C ASP A 53 16.99 -3.64 -8.04
N PRO A 54 17.44 -3.95 -9.27
CA PRO A 54 17.42 -2.99 -10.37
C PRO A 54 16.01 -2.67 -10.88
N ASN A 55 15.01 -3.47 -10.51
CA ASN A 55 13.62 -3.28 -10.92
C ASN A 55 12.83 -2.41 -9.94
N ALA A 56 13.35 -2.27 -8.72
CA ALA A 56 12.71 -1.51 -7.66
C ALA A 56 12.93 -0.01 -7.82
N LYS A 57 11.96 0.69 -8.42
CA LYS A 57 12.03 2.15 -8.65
C LYS A 57 11.15 2.91 -7.67
N VAL A 58 11.65 3.12 -6.46
CA VAL A 58 10.98 3.96 -5.45
C VAL A 58 11.25 5.44 -5.74
N THR A 59 10.19 6.20 -6.04
CA THR A 59 10.28 7.63 -6.36
C THR A 59 9.60 8.50 -5.29
N ASN A 60 9.75 9.82 -5.37
CA ASN A 60 9.05 10.75 -4.46
C ASN A 60 7.52 10.73 -4.59
N ASN A 61 6.98 10.04 -5.60
CA ASN A 61 5.55 9.84 -5.81
C ASN A 61 5.07 8.47 -5.32
N SER A 62 5.92 7.71 -4.61
CA SER A 62 5.61 6.38 -4.10
C SER A 62 5.19 6.44 -2.64
N ILE A 63 4.27 5.57 -2.26
CA ILE A 63 3.96 5.24 -0.86
C ILE A 63 4.33 3.77 -0.71
N CYS A 64 5.08 3.45 0.33
CA CYS A 64 5.44 2.08 0.65
C CYS A 64 4.69 1.62 1.89
N SER A 65 4.43 0.33 1.94
CA SER A 65 3.81 -0.34 3.09
C SER A 65 4.53 -1.65 3.35
N PHE A 66 4.46 -2.10 4.59
CA PHE A 66 5.03 -3.37 4.99
C PHE A 66 4.21 -3.98 6.12
N ASP A 67 3.92 -5.27 6.00
CA ASP A 67 3.42 -6.09 7.09
C ASP A 67 4.01 -7.51 6.93
N PRO A 68 4.44 -8.16 8.03
CA PRO A 68 5.17 -9.43 7.96
C PRO A 68 4.30 -10.63 7.55
N VAL A 69 2.97 -10.51 7.58
CA VAL A 69 2.04 -11.63 7.37
C VAL A 69 1.02 -11.32 6.27
N LYS A 70 0.75 -10.05 6.00
CA LYS A 70 -0.32 -9.62 5.08
C LYS A 70 0.24 -8.63 4.08
N ASP A 71 -0.04 -8.82 2.80
CA ASP A 71 0.35 -7.86 1.79
C ASP A 71 -0.56 -7.97 0.56
N THR A 72 -0.43 -6.99 -0.33
CA THR A 72 -0.88 -7.12 -1.72
C THR A 72 -0.04 -8.17 -2.45
N CYS A 73 -0.63 -8.86 -3.42
CA CYS A 73 0.07 -9.88 -4.19
C CYS A 73 -0.27 -9.80 -5.68
N ASN A 74 0.20 -10.78 -6.44
CA ASN A 74 -0.07 -10.93 -7.86
C ASN A 74 -1.57 -10.88 -8.15
N GLY A 75 -1.99 -9.88 -8.92
CA GLY A 75 -3.39 -9.63 -9.28
C GLY A 75 -4.05 -8.49 -8.50
N ASP A 76 -3.37 -7.88 -7.52
CA ASP A 76 -3.85 -6.68 -6.83
C ASP A 76 -3.37 -5.36 -7.48
N SER A 77 -2.44 -5.43 -8.44
CA SER A 77 -1.95 -4.26 -9.17
C SER A 77 -3.09 -3.44 -9.77
N GLY A 78 -3.05 -2.13 -9.56
CA GLY A 78 -4.12 -1.18 -9.90
C GLY A 78 -5.19 -1.03 -8.80
N GLY A 79 -5.20 -1.90 -7.79
CA GLY A 79 -6.12 -1.85 -6.66
C GLY A 79 -5.86 -0.66 -5.72
N PRO A 80 -6.89 -0.16 -5.02
CA PRO A 80 -6.78 1.04 -4.20
C PRO A 80 -6.09 0.79 -2.85
N MET A 81 -5.24 1.72 -2.44
CA MET A 81 -4.82 1.89 -1.05
C MET A 81 -5.59 3.07 -0.45
N THR A 82 -6.28 2.83 0.67
CA THR A 82 -7.17 3.81 1.30
C THR A 82 -6.80 4.11 2.74
N TYR A 83 -6.89 5.37 3.12
CA TYR A 83 -6.74 5.86 4.48
C TYR A 83 -8.11 6.25 5.04
N TYR A 84 -8.43 5.76 6.24
CA TYR A 84 -9.63 6.17 6.96
C TYR A 84 -9.33 7.43 7.79
N ASP A 85 -10.00 8.53 7.47
CA ASP A 85 -9.90 9.78 8.22
C ASP A 85 -10.92 9.78 9.37
N PRO A 86 -10.46 9.67 10.63
CA PRO A 86 -11.36 9.58 11.79
C PRO A 86 -12.15 10.88 12.01
N ASP A 87 -11.61 12.04 11.62
CA ASP A 87 -12.26 13.34 11.82
C ASP A 87 -13.51 13.50 10.95
N THR A 88 -13.50 12.88 9.76
CA THR A 88 -14.60 12.98 8.79
C THR A 88 -15.38 11.68 8.66
N SER A 89 -14.90 10.59 9.28
CA SER A 89 -15.44 9.24 9.13
C SER A 89 -15.52 8.80 7.66
N ARG A 90 -14.52 9.16 6.85
CA ARG A 90 -14.47 8.87 5.40
C ARG A 90 -13.17 8.19 5.02
N SER A 91 -13.26 7.28 4.05
CA SER A 91 -12.09 6.69 3.41
C SER A 91 -11.65 7.53 2.21
N TYR A 92 -10.35 7.75 2.09
CA TYR A 92 -9.72 8.47 0.99
C TYR A 92 -8.72 7.55 0.30
N GLN A 93 -8.76 7.48 -1.02
CA GLN A 93 -7.71 6.81 -1.78
C GLN A 93 -6.44 7.66 -1.74
N ILE A 94 -5.35 7.07 -1.27
CA ILE A 94 -4.05 7.73 -1.14
C ILE A 94 -2.99 7.10 -2.05
N GLY A 95 -3.25 5.89 -2.55
CA GLY A 95 -2.31 5.15 -3.40
C GLY A 95 -3.00 4.16 -4.33
N ILE A 96 -2.19 3.63 -5.25
CA ILE A 96 -2.55 2.59 -6.20
C ILE A 96 -1.48 1.50 -6.07
N THR A 97 -1.91 0.25 -5.88
CA THR A 97 -1.03 -0.91 -5.79
C THR A 97 -0.25 -1.06 -7.10
N SER A 98 1.08 -1.19 -7.01
CA SER A 98 1.96 -1.19 -8.19
C SER A 98 2.73 -2.51 -8.29
N TRP A 99 3.70 -2.72 -7.40
CA TRP A 99 4.59 -3.87 -7.31
C TRP A 99 5.17 -3.96 -5.90
#